data_AF-A0A4R2MFK0-F1
#
_entry.id   AF-A0A4R2MFK0-F1
#
_cell.length_a   1.000
_cell.length_b   1.000
_cell.length_c   1.000
_cell.angle_alpha   90.00
_cell.angle_beta   90.00
_cell.angle_gamma   90.00
#
_symmetry.space_group_name_H-M   'P 1'
#
loop_
_entity.id
_entity.type
_entity.pdbx_description
1 polymer ?
#
loop_
_entity_poly.entity_id
_entity_poly.type
_entity_poly.pdbx_seq_one_letter_code
_entity_poly.pdbx_strand_id
1 'polypeptide(L)'
;MPPLIRFAFALPWAVGAAAALAAPDWSRIPAREITVFHPGATSVEWLASGHPGASVLKSGQPCIVCHETKTGLDYNAKRLAPREPDVQAMPRTVSFPVSVQAALDKRTLSVRLAFKPPADAPRGRDAAHELKAALMLLDDQVPQAAQAGCWATCHQDLRGMPGGDPKKGKYVAAGRFELLQWTSGKPAAQPAGVKVASTQEGGRTVVTFSRQLGGAAVAGRSVPFGIAIHANHAAGRLHYVSLGYRLALGDGVAGEVQALGR
;
A
#
# COMPACT_ATOMS: atom_id res chain seq x y z
N MET A 1 -7.31 57.74 49.89
CA MET A 1 -6.70 57.34 48.60
C MET A 1 -7.04 55.88 48.34
N PRO A 2 -7.98 55.53 47.44
CA PRO A 2 -8.22 54.14 47.05
C PRO A 2 -7.27 53.72 45.91
N PRO A 3 -6.93 52.43 45.75
CA PRO A 3 -5.99 51.99 44.73
C PRO A 3 -6.68 51.81 43.37
N LEU A 4 -5.96 52.21 42.32
CA LEU A 4 -6.32 52.04 40.91
C LEU A 4 -6.19 50.57 40.49
N ILE A 5 -7.29 49.94 40.06
CA ILE A 5 -7.30 48.62 39.43
C ILE A 5 -6.89 48.79 37.95
N ARG A 6 -5.73 48.27 37.57
CA ARG A 6 -5.29 48.19 36.16
C ARG A 6 -5.90 46.95 35.52
N PHE A 7 -6.81 47.12 34.57
CA PHE A 7 -7.24 46.07 33.65
C PHE A 7 -6.14 45.82 32.62
N ALA A 8 -5.47 44.67 32.71
CA ALA A 8 -4.62 44.18 31.64
C ALA A 8 -5.48 43.48 30.59
N PHE A 9 -5.62 44.07 29.41
CA PHE A 9 -6.18 43.40 28.24
C PHE A 9 -5.15 42.39 27.73
N ALA A 10 -5.39 41.09 27.98
CA ALA A 10 -4.68 40.02 27.30
C ALA A 10 -5.22 39.89 25.88
N LEU A 11 -4.40 40.25 24.89
CA LEU A 11 -4.70 40.08 23.48
C LEU A 11 -4.58 38.57 23.16
N PRO A 12 -5.65 37.88 22.71
CA PRO A 12 -5.55 36.47 22.36
C PRO A 12 -4.65 36.31 21.14
N TRP A 13 -3.59 35.52 21.28
CA TRP A 13 -2.82 35.01 20.15
C TRP A 13 -3.74 34.22 19.23
N ALA A 14 -3.98 34.76 18.04
CA ALA A 14 -4.59 34.02 16.95
C ALA A 14 -3.62 32.91 16.53
N VAL A 15 -3.89 31.69 17.01
CA VAL A 15 -3.28 30.48 16.47
C VAL A 15 -3.77 30.36 15.03
N GLY A 16 -2.88 30.60 14.07
CA GLY A 16 -3.18 30.45 12.66
C GLY A 16 -3.70 29.04 12.39
N ALA A 17 -4.97 28.93 12.01
CA ALA A 17 -5.54 27.68 11.55
C ALA A 17 -4.80 27.27 10.27
N ALA A 18 -4.00 26.20 10.36
CA ALA A 18 -3.48 25.54 9.17
C ALA A 18 -4.71 25.12 8.34
N ALA A 19 -4.88 25.74 7.17
CA ALA A 19 -5.97 25.40 6.27
C ALA A 19 -5.97 23.88 6.05
N ALA A 20 -7.02 23.23 6.53
CA ALA A 20 -7.28 21.83 6.20
C ALA A 20 -7.52 21.80 4.69
N LEU A 21 -6.59 21.20 3.93
CA LEU A 21 -6.81 20.87 2.53
C LEU A 21 -8.13 20.11 2.43
N ALA A 22 -9.08 20.63 1.66
CA ALA A 22 -10.34 19.95 1.42
C ALA A 22 -10.06 18.58 0.80
N ALA A 23 -10.76 17.54 1.28
CA ALA A 23 -10.59 16.20 0.72
C ALA A 23 -10.96 16.20 -0.78
N PRO A 24 -10.26 15.40 -1.62
CA PRO A 24 -10.63 15.27 -3.02
C PRO A 24 -12.09 14.82 -3.17
N ASP A 25 -12.78 15.30 -4.21
CA ASP A 25 -14.08 14.76 -4.58
C ASP A 25 -13.90 13.42 -5.28
N TRP A 26 -13.94 12.35 -4.49
CA TRP A 26 -13.78 10.97 -4.95
C TRP A 26 -14.85 10.53 -5.95
N SER A 27 -15.99 11.22 -6.08
CA SER A 27 -17.00 10.87 -7.10
C SER A 27 -16.54 11.16 -8.53
N ARG A 28 -15.52 12.02 -8.70
CA ARG A 28 -14.96 12.40 -10.01
C ARG A 28 -13.65 11.69 -10.34
N ILE A 29 -13.10 10.93 -9.41
CA ILE A 29 -11.86 10.21 -9.60
C ILE A 29 -12.21 8.77 -10.02
N PRO A 30 -11.76 8.27 -11.18
CA PRO A 30 -12.05 6.91 -11.59
C PRO A 30 -11.42 5.93 -10.60
N ALA A 31 -12.19 4.92 -10.22
CA ALA A 31 -11.69 3.80 -9.44
C ALA A 31 -11.09 2.73 -10.35
N ARG A 32 -9.91 2.23 -9.98
CA ARG A 32 -9.30 1.04 -10.57
C ARG A 32 -9.36 -0.09 -9.54
N GLU A 33 -9.98 -1.21 -9.92
CA GLU A 33 -9.87 -2.43 -9.11
C GLU A 33 -8.50 -3.08 -9.33
N ILE A 34 -7.75 -3.23 -8.24
CA ILE A 34 -6.49 -3.96 -8.19
C ILE A 34 -6.69 -5.19 -7.32
N THR A 35 -6.43 -6.37 -7.88
CA THR A 35 -6.55 -7.60 -7.11
C THR A 35 -5.30 -7.81 -6.27
N VAL A 36 -5.49 -8.03 -4.97
CA VAL A 36 -4.43 -8.46 -4.06
C VAL A 36 -4.53 -9.96 -3.84
N PHE A 37 -3.40 -10.63 -3.61
CA PHE A 37 -3.34 -12.09 -3.44
C PHE A 37 -2.37 -12.49 -2.33
N HIS A 38 -2.60 -13.63 -1.70
CA HIS A 38 -1.71 -14.22 -0.70
C HIS A 38 -0.52 -14.88 -1.41
N PRO A 39 0.71 -14.35 -1.32
CA PRO A 39 1.80 -14.77 -2.20
C PRO A 39 2.52 -16.05 -1.75
N GLY A 40 2.14 -16.63 -0.61
CA GLY A 40 2.87 -17.72 0.03
C GLY A 40 4.32 -17.34 0.33
N ALA A 41 5.20 -18.34 0.46
CA ALA A 41 6.65 -18.18 0.53
C ALA A 41 7.34 -18.30 -0.86
N THR A 42 6.85 -17.57 -1.87
CA THR A 42 7.46 -17.55 -3.20
C THR A 42 8.80 -16.82 -3.16
N SER A 43 9.93 -17.47 -3.45
CA SER A 43 11.24 -16.81 -3.40
C SER A 43 11.65 -16.15 -4.72
N VAL A 44 12.51 -15.13 -4.65
CA VAL A 44 13.08 -14.46 -5.84
C VAL A 44 13.93 -15.42 -6.67
N GLU A 45 14.62 -16.38 -6.04
CA GLU A 45 15.41 -17.40 -6.74
C GLU A 45 14.51 -18.27 -7.62
N TRP A 46 13.32 -18.63 -7.12
CA TRP A 46 12.35 -19.35 -7.93
C TRP A 46 11.80 -18.49 -9.07
N LEU A 47 11.53 -17.20 -8.86
CA LEU A 47 11.13 -16.31 -9.96
C LEU A 47 12.21 -16.19 -11.05
N ALA A 48 13.49 -16.24 -10.66
CA ALA A 48 14.61 -16.06 -11.57
C ALA A 48 14.86 -17.26 -12.51
N SER A 49 14.52 -18.48 -12.11
CA SER A 49 14.82 -19.68 -12.91
C SER A 49 13.73 -20.76 -12.94
N GLY A 50 12.89 -20.86 -11.91
CA GLY A 50 11.86 -21.89 -11.80
C GLY A 50 10.45 -21.43 -12.20
N HIS A 51 10.22 -20.13 -12.38
CA HIS A 51 8.95 -19.58 -12.86
C HIS A 51 8.83 -19.72 -14.38
N PRO A 52 7.70 -20.20 -14.94
CA PRO A 52 7.54 -20.36 -16.39
C PRO A 52 7.76 -19.07 -17.20
N GLY A 53 7.46 -17.92 -16.61
CA GLY A 53 7.74 -16.59 -17.17
C GLY A 53 9.11 -16.00 -16.83
N ALA A 54 10.07 -16.79 -16.32
CA ALA A 54 11.36 -16.26 -15.85
C ALA A 54 12.13 -15.47 -16.92
N SER A 55 12.06 -15.86 -18.19
CA SER A 55 12.69 -15.12 -19.31
C SER A 55 12.04 -13.74 -19.51
N VAL A 56 10.71 -13.66 -19.39
CA VAL A 56 9.94 -12.42 -19.49
C VAL A 56 10.21 -11.49 -18.29
N LEU A 57 10.37 -12.06 -17.09
CA LEU A 57 10.79 -11.30 -15.91
C LEU A 57 12.22 -10.75 -16.06
N LYS A 58 13.14 -11.53 -16.63
CA LYS A 58 14.52 -11.08 -16.91
C LYS A 58 14.58 -9.93 -17.92
N SER A 59 13.61 -9.81 -18.83
CA SER A 59 13.53 -8.68 -19.76
C SER A 59 12.86 -7.44 -19.17
N GLY A 60 12.55 -7.43 -17.87
CA GLY A 60 12.01 -6.27 -17.17
C GLY A 60 10.49 -6.14 -17.24
N GLN A 61 9.79 -7.09 -17.86
CA GLN A 61 8.32 -7.01 -17.97
C GLN A 61 7.65 -7.24 -16.61
N PRO A 62 6.54 -6.54 -16.31
CA PRO A 62 5.87 -6.68 -15.04
C PRO A 62 4.97 -7.91 -14.99
N CYS A 63 4.78 -8.47 -13.79
CA CYS A 63 4.01 -9.70 -13.60
C CYS A 63 2.56 -9.58 -14.14
N ILE A 64 2.00 -8.37 -14.11
CA ILE A 64 0.65 -8.08 -14.60
C ILE A 64 0.48 -8.37 -16.10
N VAL A 65 1.55 -8.36 -16.90
CA VAL A 65 1.49 -8.67 -18.35
C VAL A 65 0.95 -10.08 -18.60
N CYS A 66 1.24 -11.03 -17.70
CA CYS A 66 0.78 -12.41 -17.82
C CYS A 66 -0.30 -12.78 -16.81
N HIS A 67 -0.26 -12.22 -15.60
CA HIS A 67 -1.15 -12.61 -14.52
C HIS A 67 -2.41 -11.77 -14.39
N GLU A 68 -2.46 -10.54 -14.94
CA GLU A 68 -3.68 -9.74 -14.91
C GLU A 68 -4.59 -10.11 -16.09
N THR A 69 -5.82 -10.48 -15.77
CA THR A 69 -6.88 -10.79 -16.73
C THR A 69 -8.01 -9.77 -16.60
N LYS A 70 -8.97 -9.79 -17.52
CA LYS A 70 -10.17 -8.92 -17.45
C LYS A 70 -10.99 -9.11 -16.17
N THR A 71 -10.84 -10.24 -15.48
CA THR A 71 -11.61 -10.60 -14.28
C THR A 71 -10.77 -10.59 -12.99
N GLY A 72 -9.54 -10.04 -13.02
CA GLY A 72 -8.61 -10.05 -11.88
C GLY A 72 -7.35 -10.87 -12.16
N LEU A 73 -6.67 -11.36 -11.11
CA LEU A 73 -5.44 -12.14 -11.28
C LEU A 73 -5.73 -13.61 -11.61
N ASP A 74 -5.01 -14.20 -12.55
CA ASP A 74 -4.95 -15.67 -12.77
C ASP A 74 -4.08 -16.33 -11.70
N TYR A 75 -4.50 -16.20 -10.44
CA TYR A 75 -3.99 -16.94 -9.31
C TYR A 75 -5.11 -17.75 -8.68
N ASN A 76 -4.77 -18.97 -8.25
CA ASN A 76 -5.67 -19.80 -7.48
C ASN A 76 -4.92 -20.52 -6.36
N ALA A 77 -5.66 -21.01 -5.38
CA ALA A 77 -5.09 -21.69 -4.21
C ALA A 77 -4.20 -22.87 -4.61
N LYS A 78 -4.55 -23.63 -5.65
CA LYS A 78 -3.76 -24.77 -6.13
C LYS A 78 -2.38 -24.37 -6.65
N ARG A 79 -2.27 -23.22 -7.32
CA ARG A 79 -1.00 -22.71 -7.86
C ARG A 79 -0.10 -22.14 -6.75
N LEU A 80 -0.69 -21.55 -5.70
CA LEU A 80 0.05 -20.88 -4.63
C LEU A 80 0.40 -21.82 -3.46
N ALA A 81 -0.44 -22.82 -3.18
CA ALA A 81 -0.26 -23.77 -2.07
C ALA A 81 1.11 -24.47 -2.04
N PRO A 82 1.72 -24.91 -3.16
CA PRO A 82 3.05 -25.54 -3.14
C PRO A 82 4.15 -24.60 -2.64
N ARG A 83 3.88 -23.30 -2.55
CA ARG A 83 4.81 -22.29 -2.04
C ARG A 83 4.44 -21.78 -0.67
N GLU A 84 3.35 -22.23 -0.06
CA GLU A 84 3.07 -21.92 1.35
C GLU A 84 3.68 -23.00 2.26
N PRO A 85 4.69 -22.66 3.08
CA PRO A 85 5.30 -23.60 4.03
C PRO A 85 4.36 -24.04 5.15
N ASP A 86 3.32 -23.23 5.43
CA ASP A 86 2.28 -23.52 6.42
C ASP A 86 0.91 -23.57 5.74
N VAL A 87 0.56 -24.75 5.21
CA VAL A 87 -0.69 -24.97 4.47
C VAL A 87 -1.93 -24.58 5.30
N GLN A 88 -1.84 -24.66 6.64
CA GLN A 88 -2.93 -24.27 7.54
C GLN A 88 -3.10 -22.76 7.67
N ALA A 89 -2.06 -21.98 7.35
CA ALA A 89 -2.09 -20.52 7.37
C ALA A 89 -2.61 -19.91 6.06
N MET A 90 -2.79 -20.70 5.00
CA MET A 90 -3.30 -20.21 3.72
C MET A 90 -4.83 -19.98 3.79
N PRO A 91 -5.35 -18.79 3.42
CA PRO A 91 -6.79 -18.58 3.31
C PRO A 91 -7.38 -19.41 2.15
N ARG A 92 -8.66 -19.80 2.23
CA ARG A 92 -9.34 -20.46 1.09
C ARG A 92 -9.50 -19.46 -0.06
N THR A 93 -9.89 -18.24 0.26
CA THR A 93 -9.94 -17.11 -0.67
C THR A 93 -8.57 -16.44 -0.73
N VAL A 94 -7.78 -16.86 -1.71
CA VAL A 94 -6.38 -16.40 -1.86
C VAL A 94 -6.23 -15.05 -2.53
N SER A 95 -7.31 -14.45 -3.05
CA SER A 95 -7.27 -13.14 -3.68
C SER A 95 -8.62 -12.42 -3.60
N PHE A 96 -8.59 -11.09 -3.58
CA PHE A 96 -9.79 -10.25 -3.61
C PHE A 96 -9.48 -8.86 -4.18
N PRO A 97 -10.48 -8.11 -4.66
CA PRO A 97 -10.26 -6.79 -5.25
C PRO A 97 -10.17 -5.68 -4.19
N VAL A 98 -9.23 -4.75 -4.41
CA VAL A 98 -9.10 -3.47 -3.72
C VAL A 98 -9.38 -2.36 -4.72
N SER A 99 -10.32 -1.48 -4.38
CA SER A 99 -10.63 -0.31 -5.19
C SER A 99 -9.61 0.77 -4.90
N VAL A 100 -8.97 1.31 -5.94
CA VAL A 100 -7.91 2.29 -5.83
C VAL A 100 -8.31 3.54 -6.60
N GLN A 101 -8.31 4.67 -5.90
CA GLN A 101 -8.47 5.99 -6.48
C GLN A 101 -7.27 6.85 -6.09
N ALA A 102 -6.82 7.72 -6.98
CA ALA A 102 -5.76 8.66 -6.67
C ALA A 102 -6.12 10.06 -7.15
N ALA A 103 -5.80 11.05 -6.33
CA ALA A 103 -6.01 12.45 -6.63
C ALA A 103 -4.72 13.23 -6.38
N LEU A 104 -4.47 14.23 -7.22
CA LEU A 104 -3.33 15.14 -7.10
C LEU A 104 -3.82 16.59 -7.12
N ASP A 105 -3.99 17.18 -5.94
CA ASP A 105 -4.36 18.61 -5.80
C ASP A 105 -3.13 19.44 -5.46
N LYS A 106 -2.73 20.34 -6.37
CA LYS A 106 -1.49 21.13 -6.34
C LYS A 106 -0.24 20.25 -6.20
N ARG A 107 0.14 19.95 -4.95
CA ARG A 107 1.29 19.09 -4.60
C ARG A 107 0.90 17.97 -3.65
N THR A 108 -0.37 17.83 -3.30
CA THR A 108 -0.85 16.80 -2.38
C THR A 108 -1.31 15.60 -3.17
N LEU A 109 -0.54 14.51 -3.10
CA LEU A 109 -0.99 13.21 -3.57
C LEU A 109 -1.88 12.59 -2.48
N SER A 110 -3.10 12.21 -2.85
CA SER A 110 -4.01 11.43 -2.01
C SER A 110 -4.35 10.11 -2.71
N VAL A 111 -4.15 8.98 -2.05
CA VAL A 111 -4.50 7.65 -2.55
C VAL A 111 -5.52 7.02 -1.61
N ARG A 112 -6.67 6.63 -2.17
CA ARG A 112 -7.78 6.02 -1.45
C ARG A 112 -7.89 4.55 -1.82
N LEU A 113 -7.81 3.70 -0.82
CA LEU A 113 -8.03 2.27 -0.90
C LEU A 113 -9.38 1.96 -0.26
N ALA A 114 -10.30 1.33 -0.99
CA ALA A 114 -11.51 0.76 -0.41
C ALA A 114 -11.47 -0.76 -0.56
N PHE A 115 -11.72 -1.51 0.51
CA PHE A 115 -11.60 -2.97 0.48
C PHE A 115 -12.44 -3.67 1.55
N LYS A 116 -12.79 -4.92 1.28
CA LYS A 116 -13.41 -5.84 2.23
C LYS A 116 -12.68 -7.19 2.12
N PRO A 117 -11.79 -7.52 3.05
CA PRO A 117 -11.12 -8.80 3.00
C PRO A 117 -12.11 -9.96 3.15
N PRO A 118 -11.80 -11.13 2.57
CA PRO A 118 -12.50 -12.37 2.88
C PRO A 118 -12.48 -12.67 4.38
N ALA A 119 -13.59 -13.22 4.89
CA ALA A 119 -13.74 -13.58 6.30
C ALA A 119 -13.22 -14.98 6.65
N ASP A 120 -12.56 -15.65 5.69
CA ASP A 120 -12.11 -17.04 5.78
C ASP A 120 -10.60 -17.19 6.04
N ALA A 121 -9.88 -16.08 6.17
CA ALA A 121 -8.48 -16.11 6.58
C ALA A 121 -8.37 -16.68 8.01
N PRO A 122 -7.42 -17.59 8.29
CA PRO A 122 -7.15 -18.04 9.65
C PRO A 122 -6.85 -16.86 10.58
N ARG A 123 -7.29 -16.95 11.84
CA ARG A 123 -7.03 -15.90 12.83
C ARG A 123 -5.53 -15.82 13.11
N GLY A 124 -4.95 -14.64 12.86
CA GLY A 124 -3.56 -14.37 13.15
C GLY A 124 -3.27 -14.08 14.62
N ARG A 125 -2.08 -13.58 14.89
CA ARG A 125 -1.54 -13.37 16.25
C ARG A 125 -1.40 -11.91 16.65
N ASP A 126 -1.80 -10.97 15.79
CA ASP A 126 -1.77 -9.53 16.11
C ASP A 126 -2.96 -9.16 17.00
N ALA A 127 -2.74 -9.17 18.31
CA ALA A 127 -3.79 -8.83 19.28
C ALA A 127 -4.23 -7.36 19.20
N ALA A 128 -3.40 -6.46 18.65
CA ALA A 128 -3.67 -5.03 18.65
C ALA A 128 -4.45 -4.57 17.41
N HIS A 129 -4.30 -5.29 16.29
CA HIS A 129 -4.82 -4.86 15.00
C HIS A 129 -5.52 -6.01 14.27
N GLU A 130 -6.84 -5.90 14.12
CA GLU A 130 -7.63 -6.82 13.30
C GLU A 130 -7.32 -6.65 11.81
N LEU A 131 -7.13 -5.42 11.36
CA LEU A 131 -6.97 -5.06 9.96
C LEU A 131 -5.83 -4.06 9.78
N LYS A 132 -5.00 -4.26 8.75
CA LYS A 132 -3.95 -3.33 8.38
C LYS A 132 -3.92 -3.18 6.86
N ALA A 133 -3.60 -1.97 6.41
CA ALA A 133 -3.37 -1.67 5.01
C ALA A 133 -2.04 -0.94 4.86
N ALA A 134 -1.34 -1.19 3.78
CA ALA A 134 -0.16 -0.42 3.43
C ALA A 134 -0.15 -0.08 1.95
N LEU A 135 0.36 1.10 1.65
CA LEU A 135 0.70 1.56 0.32
C LEU A 135 2.21 1.80 0.30
N MET A 136 2.91 1.15 -0.61
CA MET A 136 4.34 1.37 -0.82
C MET A 136 4.55 2.13 -2.11
N LEU A 137 5.29 3.24 -2.06
CA LEU A 137 5.76 3.96 -3.23
C LEU A 137 7.25 3.67 -3.40
N LEU A 138 7.67 3.24 -4.57
CA LEU A 138 9.05 2.83 -4.83
C LEU A 138 9.67 3.73 -5.88
N ASP A 139 10.95 4.07 -5.75
CA ASP A 139 11.67 4.66 -6.87
C ASP A 139 12.07 3.59 -7.90
N ASP A 140 12.33 4.01 -9.14
CA ASP A 140 12.64 3.08 -10.24
C ASP A 140 14.02 2.41 -10.05
N GLN A 141 14.84 2.86 -9.08
CA GLN A 141 16.10 2.22 -8.71
C GLN A 141 15.91 0.99 -7.83
N VAL A 142 14.73 0.81 -7.23
CA VAL A 142 14.42 -0.42 -6.50
C VAL A 142 14.29 -1.59 -7.49
N PRO A 143 15.11 -2.65 -7.36
CA PRO A 143 15.05 -3.80 -8.25
C PRO A 143 13.64 -4.39 -8.28
N GLN A 144 13.12 -4.65 -9.48
CA GLN A 144 11.80 -5.24 -9.71
C GLN A 144 10.61 -4.44 -9.15
N ALA A 145 10.78 -3.16 -8.78
CA ALA A 145 9.70 -2.33 -8.25
C ALA A 145 8.51 -2.23 -9.20
N ALA A 146 8.77 -1.97 -10.48
CA ALA A 146 7.74 -1.96 -11.51
C ALA A 146 7.13 -3.34 -11.76
N GLN A 147 7.86 -4.42 -11.44
CA GLN A 147 7.49 -5.78 -11.84
C GLN A 147 6.62 -6.49 -10.81
N ALA A 148 7.01 -6.43 -9.54
CA ALA A 148 6.34 -7.15 -8.46
C ALA A 148 5.86 -6.26 -7.30
N GLY A 149 6.00 -4.94 -7.40
CA GLY A 149 5.41 -4.00 -6.43
C GLY A 149 5.86 -4.27 -4.99
N CYS A 150 4.91 -4.31 -4.05
CA CYS A 150 5.17 -4.60 -2.64
C CYS A 150 5.82 -5.97 -2.40
N TRP A 151 5.63 -6.92 -3.31
CA TRP A 151 6.19 -8.27 -3.17
C TRP A 151 7.73 -8.23 -3.34
N ALA A 152 8.24 -7.47 -4.32
CA ALA A 152 9.68 -7.39 -4.62
C ALA A 152 10.53 -6.95 -3.43
N THR A 153 10.02 -6.03 -2.62
CA THR A 153 10.77 -5.43 -1.51
C THR A 153 10.74 -6.29 -0.25
N CYS A 154 9.90 -7.33 -0.21
CA CYS A 154 9.57 -7.99 1.04
C CYS A 154 9.84 -9.51 1.13
N HIS A 155 10.38 -10.13 0.07
CA HIS A 155 10.21 -11.58 -0.12
C HIS A 155 11.49 -12.42 -0.33
N GLN A 156 12.61 -12.06 0.32
CA GLN A 156 13.81 -12.93 0.34
C GLN A 156 14.20 -13.40 1.74
N ASP A 157 14.36 -12.51 2.71
CA ASP A 157 14.95 -12.86 4.01
C ASP A 157 14.40 -12.04 5.19
N LEU A 158 13.22 -11.45 4.99
CA LEU A 158 12.58 -10.62 5.98
C LEU A 158 12.08 -11.40 7.18
N ARG A 159 12.07 -10.72 8.34
CA ARG A 159 11.49 -11.26 9.57
C ARG A 159 10.09 -11.84 9.29
N GLY A 160 9.95 -13.14 9.50
CA GLY A 160 8.69 -13.88 9.37
C GLY A 160 8.55 -14.69 8.08
N MET A 161 9.51 -14.61 7.14
CA MET A 161 9.67 -15.56 6.03
C MET A 161 10.46 -16.80 6.47
N PRO A 162 10.29 -17.96 5.82
CA PRO A 162 11.16 -19.12 6.05
C PRO A 162 12.63 -18.75 5.85
N GLY A 163 13.47 -19.03 6.84
CA GLY A 163 14.90 -18.67 6.79
C GLY A 163 15.20 -17.18 6.97
N GLY A 164 14.20 -16.34 7.23
CA GLY A 164 14.38 -14.91 7.43
C GLY A 164 15.01 -14.56 8.78
N ASP A 165 15.85 -13.53 8.80
CA ASP A 165 16.52 -13.07 10.03
C ASP A 165 15.51 -12.31 10.91
N PRO A 166 15.31 -12.70 12.19
CA PRO A 166 14.38 -12.03 13.09
C PRO A 166 14.74 -10.56 13.35
N LYS A 167 15.96 -10.12 13.05
CA LYS A 167 16.41 -8.73 13.18
C LYS A 167 16.21 -7.92 11.90
N LYS A 168 16.01 -8.56 10.74
CA LYS A 168 15.82 -7.85 9.47
C LYS A 168 14.41 -7.29 9.33
N GLY A 169 14.32 -5.97 9.36
CA GLY A 169 13.14 -5.20 8.97
C GLY A 169 13.12 -4.91 7.47
N LYS A 170 12.03 -4.32 6.97
CA LYS A 170 11.82 -4.01 5.54
C LYS A 170 12.98 -3.18 4.97
N TYR A 171 13.60 -3.65 3.89
CA TYR A 171 14.73 -2.99 3.23
C TYR A 171 14.72 -3.24 1.73
N VAL A 172 15.51 -2.47 0.99
CA VAL A 172 15.77 -2.68 -0.45
C VAL A 172 17.28 -2.67 -0.67
N ALA A 173 17.76 -3.51 -1.59
CA ALA A 173 19.19 -3.60 -1.89
C ALA A 173 19.73 -2.39 -2.67
N ALA A 174 18.85 -1.70 -3.40
CA ALA A 174 19.14 -0.45 -4.10
C ALA A 174 17.85 0.41 -4.17
N GLY A 175 18.02 1.70 -4.42
CA GLY A 175 16.91 2.66 -4.45
C GLY A 175 16.30 2.94 -3.08
N ARG A 176 15.07 3.46 -3.08
CA ARG A 176 14.32 3.83 -1.89
C ARG A 176 12.85 3.50 -2.07
N PHE A 177 12.18 3.23 -0.95
CA PHE A 177 10.74 3.15 -0.88
C PHE A 177 10.20 4.01 0.26
N GLU A 178 8.97 4.45 0.11
CA GLU A 178 8.17 5.07 1.15
C GLU A 178 7.02 4.12 1.49
N LEU A 179 6.88 3.77 2.77
CA LEU A 179 5.85 2.86 3.24
C LEU A 179 4.84 3.62 4.10
N LEU A 180 3.63 3.75 3.56
CA LEU A 180 2.48 4.38 4.18
C LEU A 180 1.62 3.26 4.79
N GLN A 181 1.25 3.38 6.06
CA GLN A 181 0.58 2.28 6.77
C GLN A 181 -0.67 2.75 7.47
N TRP A 182 -1.65 1.87 7.57
CA TRP A 182 -2.83 2.06 8.37
C TRP A 182 -3.07 0.80 9.18
N THR A 183 -3.49 0.98 10.43
CA THR A 183 -3.80 -0.08 11.38
C THR A 183 -5.14 0.23 12.02
N SER A 184 -6.01 -0.78 12.14
CA SER A 184 -7.21 -0.69 12.97
C SER A 184 -6.81 -0.47 14.43
N GLY A 185 -7.52 0.38 15.16
CA GLY A 185 -7.19 0.69 16.56
C GLY A 185 -6.03 1.66 16.67
N LYS A 186 -4.94 1.29 17.36
CA LYS A 186 -3.79 2.19 17.57
C LYS A 186 -3.15 2.56 16.22
N PRO A 187 -2.96 3.86 15.90
CA PRO A 187 -2.38 4.27 14.63
C PRO A 187 -0.92 3.81 14.44
N ALA A 188 -0.59 3.40 13.22
CA ALA A 188 0.78 3.12 12.79
C ALA A 188 1.60 4.41 12.70
N ALA A 189 2.89 4.31 13.01
CA ALA A 189 3.84 5.39 12.74
C ALA A 189 3.94 5.66 11.23
N GLN A 190 3.99 6.93 10.86
CA GLN A 190 4.04 7.38 9.47
C GLN A 190 5.37 8.08 9.15
N PRO A 191 5.80 8.07 7.87
CA PRO A 191 6.79 9.02 7.39
C PRO A 191 6.35 10.48 7.66
N ALA A 192 7.32 11.39 7.76
CA ALA A 192 7.04 12.79 8.02
C ALA A 192 6.12 13.41 6.94
N GLY A 193 5.08 14.12 7.38
CA GLY A 193 4.14 14.80 6.48
C GLY A 193 3.07 13.91 5.85
N VAL A 194 3.06 12.60 6.14
CA VAL A 194 2.00 11.69 5.73
C VAL A 194 0.83 11.78 6.68
N LYS A 195 -0.38 11.93 6.12
CA LYS A 195 -1.65 11.85 6.83
C LYS A 195 -2.39 10.60 6.40
N VAL A 196 -3.01 9.92 7.35
CA VAL A 196 -3.81 8.71 7.10
C VAL A 196 -5.15 8.87 7.78
N ALA A 197 -6.22 8.66 7.02
CA ALA A 197 -7.59 8.66 7.52
C ALA A 197 -8.29 7.38 7.10
N SER A 198 -9.27 6.93 7.88
CA SER A 198 -10.09 5.78 7.53
C SER A 198 -11.56 5.96 7.90
N THR A 199 -12.43 5.33 7.12
CA THR A 199 -13.87 5.27 7.37
C THR A 199 -14.42 3.90 6.95
N GLN A 200 -15.68 3.63 7.26
CA GLN A 200 -16.41 2.47 6.77
C GLN A 200 -17.49 2.94 5.79
N GLU A 201 -17.51 2.37 4.58
CA GLU A 201 -18.47 2.72 3.53
C GLU A 201 -19.00 1.45 2.88
N GLY A 202 -20.31 1.21 2.90
CA GLY A 202 -20.92 0.05 2.24
C GLY A 202 -20.35 -1.30 2.70
N GLY A 203 -19.93 -1.42 3.97
CA GLY A 203 -19.29 -2.62 4.50
C GLY A 203 -17.85 -2.84 4.02
N ARG A 204 -17.23 -1.84 3.38
CA ARG A 204 -15.80 -1.81 3.05
C ARG A 204 -15.09 -0.85 4.00
N THR A 205 -13.87 -1.23 4.39
CA THR A 205 -12.94 -0.30 5.01
C THR A 205 -12.35 0.58 3.91
N VAL A 206 -12.37 1.89 4.14
CA VAL A 206 -11.81 2.90 3.26
C VAL A 206 -10.65 3.56 3.98
N VAL A 207 -9.47 3.59 3.36
CA VAL A 207 -8.26 4.21 3.88
C VAL A 207 -7.73 5.21 2.87
N THR A 208 -7.51 6.45 3.30
CA THR A 208 -6.93 7.51 2.48
C THR A 208 -5.57 7.90 3.03
N PHE A 209 -4.53 7.76 2.20
CA PHE A 209 -3.18 8.23 2.46
C PHE A 209 -2.96 9.55 1.73
N SER A 210 -2.49 10.60 2.41
CA SER A 210 -2.22 11.91 1.81
C SER A 210 -0.83 12.42 2.16
N ARG A 211 -0.08 12.92 1.17
CA ARG A 211 1.28 13.44 1.36
C ARG A 211 1.72 14.41 0.25
N GLN A 212 2.69 15.28 0.54
CA GLN A 212 3.22 16.27 -0.41
C GLN A 212 4.27 15.68 -1.35
N LEU A 213 4.13 15.87 -2.67
CA LEU A 213 5.07 15.46 -3.73
C LEU A 213 6.55 15.73 -3.38
N GLY A 214 7.42 14.79 -3.75
CA GLY A 214 8.78 14.62 -3.23
C GLY A 214 9.19 13.14 -3.15
N GLY A 215 10.48 12.86 -3.00
CA GLY A 215 11.01 11.50 -2.96
C GLY A 215 10.73 10.72 -4.25
N ALA A 216 10.15 9.53 -4.13
CA ALA A 216 9.78 8.69 -5.27
C ALA A 216 8.57 9.23 -6.07
N ALA A 217 7.70 10.03 -5.44
CA ALA A 217 6.49 10.57 -6.06
C ALA A 217 6.72 12.00 -6.57
N VAL A 218 7.03 12.12 -7.86
CA VAL A 218 7.38 13.37 -8.56
C VAL A 218 6.31 13.72 -9.61
N ALA A 219 5.92 14.99 -9.69
CA ALA A 219 4.94 15.47 -10.68
C ALA A 219 5.42 15.20 -12.12
N GLY A 220 4.48 14.88 -13.00
CA GLY A 220 4.76 14.57 -14.41
C GLY A 220 5.46 13.23 -14.63
N ARG A 221 5.58 12.39 -13.60
CA ARG A 221 6.16 11.04 -13.68
C ARG A 221 5.16 10.02 -13.17
N SER A 222 5.38 8.75 -13.49
CA SER A 222 4.71 7.65 -12.80
C SER A 222 5.62 7.04 -11.76
N VAL A 223 5.04 6.56 -10.66
CA VAL A 223 5.75 5.91 -9.56
C VAL A 223 5.26 4.47 -9.43
N PRO A 224 6.16 3.46 -9.39
CA PRO A 224 5.78 2.12 -8.99
C PRO A 224 5.15 2.13 -7.60
N PHE A 225 4.07 1.38 -7.43
CA PHE A 225 3.46 1.19 -6.14
C PHE A 225 2.99 -0.24 -5.92
N GLY A 226 2.76 -0.57 -4.66
CA GLY A 226 2.10 -1.80 -4.27
C GLY A 226 1.21 -1.62 -3.05
N ILE A 227 0.30 -2.57 -2.87
CA ILE A 227 -0.65 -2.62 -1.76
C ILE A 227 -0.37 -3.87 -0.94
N ALA A 228 -0.50 -3.78 0.38
CA ALA A 228 -0.53 -4.93 1.27
C ALA A 228 -1.70 -4.83 2.26
N ILE A 229 -2.45 -5.91 2.43
CA ILE A 229 -3.57 -6.00 3.38
C ILE A 229 -3.38 -7.19 4.31
N HIS A 230 -3.25 -6.93 5.62
CA HIS A 230 -3.34 -7.96 6.66
C HIS A 230 -4.76 -7.98 7.20
N ALA A 231 -5.44 -9.12 7.13
CA ALA A 231 -6.80 -9.29 7.62
C ALA A 231 -6.86 -10.33 8.75
N ASN A 232 -7.92 -10.29 9.56
CA ASN A 232 -8.16 -11.21 10.68
C ASN A 232 -6.97 -11.37 11.62
N HIS A 233 -6.41 -10.26 12.12
CA HIS A 233 -5.27 -10.24 13.03
C HIS A 233 -3.97 -10.82 12.47
N ALA A 234 -3.86 -10.92 11.14
CA ALA A 234 -2.66 -11.46 10.52
C ALA A 234 -1.42 -10.59 10.79
N ALA A 235 -0.28 -11.24 10.94
CA ALA A 235 1.01 -10.63 11.22
C ALA A 235 2.10 -11.21 10.31
N GLY A 236 3.17 -10.45 10.10
CA GLY A 236 4.32 -10.89 9.31
C GLY A 236 3.92 -11.23 7.87
N ARG A 237 4.33 -12.41 7.40
CA ARG A 237 4.14 -12.85 6.00
C ARG A 237 2.69 -13.15 5.60
N LEU A 238 1.78 -13.32 6.57
CA LEU A 238 0.39 -13.68 6.29
C LEU A 238 -0.39 -12.42 5.88
N HIS A 239 -0.34 -12.08 4.59
CA HIS A 239 -1.06 -10.94 4.04
C HIS A 239 -1.27 -11.08 2.55
N TYR A 240 -2.22 -10.30 2.04
CA TYR A 240 -2.46 -10.15 0.63
C TYR A 240 -1.60 -9.00 0.09
N VAL A 241 -1.00 -9.17 -1.07
CA VAL A 241 -0.21 -8.15 -1.77
C VAL A 241 -0.70 -7.94 -3.19
N SER A 242 -0.52 -6.74 -3.73
CA SER A 242 -0.68 -6.52 -5.17
C SER A 242 0.58 -6.97 -5.93
N LEU A 243 0.44 -7.18 -7.23
CA LEU A 243 1.57 -7.14 -8.16
C LEU A 243 2.10 -5.69 -8.33
N GLY A 244 3.09 -5.50 -9.21
CA GLY A 244 3.59 -4.18 -9.57
C GLY A 244 2.62 -3.41 -10.45
N TYR A 245 2.27 -2.20 -10.01
CA TYR A 245 1.46 -1.24 -10.76
C TYR A 245 2.15 0.12 -10.74
N ARG A 246 1.79 1.00 -11.67
CA ARG A 246 2.27 2.38 -11.74
C ARG A 246 1.15 3.37 -11.50
N LEU A 247 1.45 4.32 -10.63
CA LEU A 247 0.60 5.46 -10.34
C LEU A 247 1.10 6.67 -11.14
N ALA A 248 0.31 7.14 -12.09
CA ALA A 248 0.61 8.32 -12.89
C ALA A 248 0.34 9.60 -12.09
N LEU A 249 1.34 10.48 -11.99
CA LEU A 249 1.29 11.73 -11.20
C LEU A 249 1.20 12.96 -12.09
N GLY A 250 0.17 13.01 -12.94
CA GLY A 250 -0.12 14.14 -13.82
C GLY A 250 -0.85 13.71 -15.09
N ASP A 251 -1.49 14.67 -15.74
CA ASP A 251 -2.23 14.42 -16.97
C ASP A 251 -1.32 13.94 -18.10
N GLY A 252 -1.78 12.95 -18.87
CA GLY A 252 -1.02 12.37 -19.99
C GLY A 252 0.14 11.45 -19.56
N VAL A 253 0.35 11.23 -18.27
CA VAL A 253 1.37 10.30 -17.77
C VAL A 253 0.85 8.86 -17.82
N ALA A 254 1.64 7.94 -18.37
CA ALA A 254 1.28 6.53 -18.42
C ALA A 254 1.32 5.87 -17.02
N GLY A 255 0.24 5.15 -16.68
CA GLY A 255 0.11 4.35 -15.46
C GLY A 255 -1.27 3.72 -15.34
N GLU A 256 -1.36 2.60 -14.62
CA GLU A 256 -2.61 1.84 -14.44
C GLU A 256 -3.59 2.54 -13.49
N VAL A 257 -3.08 3.43 -12.62
CA VAL A 257 -3.88 4.33 -11.78
C VAL A 257 -3.50 5.76 -12.10
N GLN A 258 -4.48 6.60 -12.35
CA GLN A 258 -4.29 8.01 -12.68
C GLN A 258 -4.56 8.86 -11.43
N ALA A 259 -3.56 9.63 -10.98
CA ALA A 259 -3.76 10.64 -9.94
C ALA A 259 -4.30 11.92 -10.59
N LEU A 260 -5.62 12.06 -10.61
CA LEU A 260 -6.26 13.20 -11.27
C LEU A 260 -6.35 14.39 -10.32
N GLY A 261 -6.01 15.57 -10.82
CA GLY A 261 -6.29 16.84 -10.18
C GLY A 261 -7.66 17.38 -10.60
N ARG A 262 -8.26 18.18 -9.74
CA ARG A 262 -9.17 19.23 -10.20
C ARG A 262 -8.35 20.48 -10.46
#